data_AF-A0A2P6W4N4-F1
#
_entry.id   AF-A0A2P6W4N4-F1
#
_cell.length_a   1.000
_cell.length_b   1.000
_cell.length_c   1.000
_cell.angle_alpha   90.00
_cell.angle_beta   90.00
_cell.angle_gamma   90.00
#
_symmetry.space_group_name_H-M   'P 1'
#
loop_
_entity.id
_entity.type
_entity.pdbx_description
1 polymer ?
#
loop_
_entity_poly.entity_id
_entity_poly.type
_entity_poly.pdbx_seq_one_letter_code
_entity_poly.pdbx_strand_id
1 'polypeptide(L)'
;MMLAGGGASLTNMDAMIEYGGEPANYTEYGGNPPTEKVYRLSKVIMSKPGLRGLWHVGGTANNTDIYRTMKGFCQALEDERPDYPIVVRRDGPNADKAFELLRETRERLDLNMKLYRNDTSMTETAETLMQMVEQGEEG
;
A
#
# COMPACT_ATOMS: atom_id res chain seq x y z
N MET A 1 1.95 4.56 5.96
CA MET A 1 1.84 3.09 5.83
C MET A 1 0.39 2.63 5.95
N MET A 2 0.02 1.56 5.27
CA MET A 2 -1.27 0.89 5.38
C MET A 2 -1.03 -0.62 5.48
N LEU A 3 -1.24 -1.19 6.66
CA LEU A 3 -0.92 -2.58 6.98
C LEU A 3 -2.17 -3.45 6.90
N ALA A 4 -2.02 -4.69 6.44
CA ALA A 4 -3.12 -5.64 6.40
C ALA A 4 -2.75 -7.00 7.00
N GLY A 5 -3.41 -7.34 8.10
CA GLY A 5 -3.19 -8.57 8.87
C GLY A 5 -2.17 -8.39 10.00
N GLY A 6 -2.60 -8.68 11.23
CA GLY A 6 -1.88 -8.27 12.45
C GLY A 6 -0.70 -9.10 12.89
N GLY A 7 -0.44 -10.23 12.23
CA GLY A 7 0.74 -11.04 12.55
C GLY A 7 2.07 -10.43 12.08
N ALA A 8 2.04 -9.54 11.08
CA ALA A 8 3.24 -9.01 10.42
C ALA A 8 3.36 -7.48 10.52
N SER A 9 2.42 -6.80 11.15
CA SER A 9 2.37 -5.33 11.18
C SER A 9 3.55 -4.70 11.93
N LEU A 10 3.93 -5.27 13.07
CA LEU A 10 5.11 -4.82 13.83
C LEU A 10 6.41 -5.07 13.06
N THR A 11 6.60 -6.28 12.52
CA THR A 11 7.78 -6.60 11.69
C THR A 11 7.91 -5.70 10.47
N ASN A 12 6.79 -5.35 9.84
CA ASN A 12 6.79 -4.41 8.73
C ASN A 12 7.17 -3.00 9.18
N MET A 13 6.69 -2.55 10.33
CA MET A 13 7.09 -1.26 10.89
C MET A 13 8.59 -1.21 11.22
N ASP A 14 9.12 -2.28 11.82
CA ASP A 14 10.56 -2.41 12.09
C ASP A 14 11.37 -2.36 10.79
N ALA A 15 10.95 -3.08 9.74
CA ALA A 15 11.59 -3.03 8.43
C ALA A 15 11.60 -1.63 7.82
N MET A 16 10.49 -0.89 7.92
CA MET A 16 10.44 0.50 7.42
C MET A 16 11.45 1.40 8.15
N ILE A 17 11.59 1.23 9.47
CA ILE A 17 12.55 1.99 10.29
C ILE A 17 13.99 1.57 9.96
N GLU A 18 14.24 0.28 9.79
CA GLU A 18 15.55 -0.28 9.44
C GLU A 18 16.10 0.32 8.13
N TYR A 19 15.24 0.53 7.14
CA TYR A 19 15.60 1.17 5.87
C TYR A 19 15.54 2.72 5.91
N GLY A 20 15.52 3.33 7.09
CA GLY A 20 15.59 4.79 7.26
C GLY A 20 14.27 5.53 7.05
N GLY A 21 13.15 4.82 6.92
CA GLY A 21 11.83 5.41 6.84
C GLY A 21 11.33 5.93 8.19
N GLU A 22 10.55 7.01 8.16
CA GLU A 22 9.86 7.55 9.33
C GLU A 22 8.34 7.32 9.19
N PRO A 23 7.76 6.30 9.86
CA PRO A 23 6.35 6.02 9.73
C PRO A 23 5.44 7.16 10.23
N ALA A 24 4.76 7.85 9.31
CA ALA A 24 3.79 8.90 9.65
C ALA A 24 2.54 8.39 10.41
N ASN A 25 2.34 7.07 10.45
CA ASN A 25 1.23 6.42 11.13
C ASN A 25 1.53 4.94 11.39
N TYR A 26 0.81 4.40 12.37
CA TYR A 26 0.54 2.97 12.47
C TYR A 26 -0.93 2.75 12.12
N THR A 27 -1.22 1.97 11.08
CA THR A 27 -2.61 1.68 10.69
C THR A 27 -2.71 0.29 10.10
N GLU A 28 -3.63 -0.48 10.67
CA GLU A 28 -3.91 -1.84 10.25
C GLU A 28 -5.40 -2.00 9.96
N TYR A 29 -5.73 -2.80 8.95
CA TYR A 29 -7.07 -3.34 8.78
C TYR A 29 -7.04 -4.86 8.62
N GLY A 30 -8.05 -5.51 9.22
CA GLY A 30 -8.24 -6.96 9.17
C GLY A 30 -9.72 -7.33 9.12
N GLY A 31 -10.00 -8.63 9.03
CA GLY A 31 -11.37 -9.15 9.11
C GLY A 31 -12.21 -8.95 7.84
N ASN A 32 -11.60 -8.97 6.64
CA ASN A 32 -12.29 -8.83 5.36
C ASN A 32 -13.23 -7.60 5.27
N PRO A 33 -12.70 -6.38 5.46
CA PRO A 33 -13.53 -5.19 5.54
C PRO A 33 -14.21 -4.85 4.21
N PRO A 34 -15.34 -4.10 4.24
CA PRO A 34 -15.96 -3.58 3.03
C PRO A 34 -15.10 -2.55 2.32
N THR A 35 -15.29 -2.45 1.00
CA THR A 35 -14.66 -1.45 0.11
C THR A 35 -14.72 -0.05 0.70
N GLU A 36 -15.90 0.39 1.16
CA GLU A 36 -16.11 1.71 1.76
C GLU A 36 -15.21 1.98 2.98
N LYS A 37 -14.96 0.96 3.80
CA LYS A 37 -14.10 1.10 4.98
C LYS A 37 -12.64 1.29 4.57
N VAL A 38 -12.20 0.57 3.55
CA VAL A 38 -10.84 0.72 3.01
C VAL A 38 -10.69 2.07 2.31
N TYR A 39 -11.67 2.49 1.52
CA TYR A 39 -11.71 3.80 0.87
C TYR A 39 -11.54 4.96 1.87
N ARG A 40 -12.39 5.02 2.91
CA ARG A 40 -12.29 6.06 3.95
C ARG A 40 -10.94 6.03 4.68
N LEU A 41 -10.46 4.82 5.00
CA LEU A 41 -9.17 4.66 5.67
C LEU A 41 -8.02 5.17 4.79
N SER A 42 -8.03 4.83 3.50
CA SER A 42 -7.04 5.29 2.53
C SER A 42 -7.02 6.81 2.43
N LYS A 43 -8.19 7.47 2.34
CA LYS A 43 -8.27 8.94 2.34
C LYS A 43 -7.68 9.54 3.61
N VAL A 44 -8.01 9.02 4.80
CA VAL A 44 -7.46 9.52 6.07
C VAL A 44 -5.93 9.38 6.13
N ILE A 45 -5.37 8.31 5.56
CA ILE A 45 -3.92 8.14 5.49
C ILE A 45 -3.33 9.15 4.52
N MET A 46 -3.85 9.24 3.29
CA MET A 46 -3.35 10.10 2.21
C MET A 46 -3.47 11.59 2.55
N SER A 47 -4.46 12.00 3.35
CA SER A 47 -4.65 13.39 3.77
C SER A 47 -3.61 13.88 4.79
N LYS A 48 -2.69 13.03 5.24
CA LYS A 48 -1.65 13.45 6.19
C LYS A 48 -0.65 14.38 5.50
N PRO A 49 -0.33 15.54 6.09
CA PRO A 49 0.66 16.44 5.50
C PRO A 49 2.06 15.82 5.57
N GLY A 50 2.89 16.12 4.56
CA GLY A 50 4.30 15.73 4.54
C GLY A 50 4.57 14.25 4.21
N LEU A 51 3.59 13.53 3.65
CA LEU A 51 3.84 12.18 3.16
C LEU A 51 4.81 12.22 1.96
N ARG A 52 5.92 11.50 2.09
CA ARG A 52 6.89 11.29 1.01
C ARG A 52 6.69 9.98 0.26
N GLY A 53 5.83 9.09 0.76
CA GLY A 53 5.57 7.80 0.13
C GLY A 53 4.47 7.02 0.85
N LEU A 54 3.89 6.05 0.14
CA LEU A 54 2.83 5.19 0.68
C LEU A 54 3.13 3.71 0.46
N TRP A 55 3.29 3.00 1.58
CA TRP A 55 3.45 1.55 1.59
C TRP A 55 2.14 0.86 1.99
N HIS A 56 1.56 0.08 1.07
CA HIS A 56 0.37 -0.75 1.32
C HIS A 56 0.76 -2.23 1.32
N VAL A 57 0.95 -2.79 2.51
CA VAL A 57 1.58 -4.10 2.68
C VAL A 57 0.75 -5.04 3.54
N GLY A 58 0.77 -6.31 3.19
CA GLY A 58 0.22 -7.37 4.01
C GLY A 58 0.69 -8.74 3.54
N GLY A 59 0.54 -9.73 4.43
CA GLY A 59 0.76 -11.14 4.10
C GLY A 59 -0.21 -11.66 3.03
N THR A 60 -0.07 -12.95 2.71
CA THR A 60 -1.09 -13.67 1.93
C THR A 60 -2.34 -13.82 2.78
N ALA A 61 -3.43 -13.15 2.40
CA ALA A 61 -4.68 -13.21 3.15
C ALA A 61 -5.38 -14.55 2.94
N ASN A 62 -5.91 -15.13 4.02
CA ASN A 62 -6.70 -16.36 3.93
C ASN A 62 -8.14 -16.11 3.46
N ASN A 63 -8.80 -15.09 4.04
CA ASN A 63 -10.24 -14.83 3.84
C ASN A 63 -10.56 -13.42 3.29
N THR A 64 -9.60 -12.49 3.36
CA THR A 64 -9.82 -11.12 2.88
C THR A 64 -9.88 -11.15 1.36
N ASP A 65 -10.97 -10.62 0.79
CA ASP A 65 -11.05 -10.40 -0.65
C ASP A 65 -10.14 -9.24 -1.05
N ILE A 66 -9.08 -9.54 -1.79
CA ILE A 66 -8.09 -8.55 -2.21
C ILE A 66 -8.69 -7.60 -3.24
N TYR A 67 -9.52 -8.08 -4.16
CA TYR A 67 -10.20 -7.21 -5.12
C TYR A 67 -11.10 -6.20 -4.42
N ARG A 68 -11.90 -6.65 -3.45
CA ARG A 68 -12.80 -5.79 -2.68
C ARG A 68 -12.07 -4.68 -1.94
N THR A 69 -10.94 -5.02 -1.30
CA THR A 69 -10.14 -4.08 -0.51
C THR A 69 -9.34 -3.14 -1.40
N MET A 70 -8.68 -3.65 -2.44
CA MET A 70 -7.96 -2.81 -3.40
C MET A 70 -8.89 -1.89 -4.18
N LYS A 71 -10.14 -2.28 -4.45
CA LYS A 71 -11.12 -1.39 -5.06
C LYS A 71 -11.34 -0.11 -4.26
N GLY A 72 -11.41 -0.21 -2.93
CA GLY A 72 -11.57 0.97 -2.07
C GLY A 72 -10.31 1.83 -2.06
N PHE A 73 -9.14 1.18 -2.10
CA PHE A 73 -7.86 1.87 -2.22
C PHE A 73 -7.74 2.64 -3.55
N CYS A 74 -8.07 2.02 -4.69
CA CYS A 74 -8.07 2.66 -6.01
C CYS A 74 -9.03 3.86 -6.06
N GLN A 75 -10.23 3.74 -5.48
CA GLN A 75 -11.16 4.87 -5.38
C GLN A 75 -10.55 6.06 -4.62
N ALA A 76 -9.79 5.80 -3.55
CA ALA A 76 -9.11 6.87 -2.82
C ALA A 76 -7.95 7.48 -3.63
N LEU A 77 -7.21 6.67 -4.39
CA LEU A 77 -6.15 7.17 -5.28
C LEU A 77 -6.70 8.10 -6.36
N GLU A 78 -7.87 7.79 -6.91
CA GLU A 78 -8.54 8.61 -7.93
C GLU A 78 -8.94 9.99 -7.38
N ASP A 79 -9.38 10.04 -6.13
CA ASP A 79 -9.79 11.28 -5.45
C ASP A 79 -8.58 12.11 -5.00
N GLU A 80 -7.59 11.48 -4.37
CA GLU A 80 -6.48 12.17 -3.71
C GLU A 80 -5.31 12.49 -4.64
N ARG A 81 -5.15 11.71 -5.73
CA ARG A 81 -4.09 11.87 -6.75
C ARG A 81 -2.71 12.17 -6.17
N PRO A 82 -2.16 11.27 -5.33
CA PRO A 82 -0.86 11.47 -4.72
C PRO A 82 0.25 11.56 -5.77
N ASP A 83 1.20 12.44 -5.53
CA ASP A 83 2.39 12.70 -6.36
C ASP A 83 3.65 11.98 -5.84
N TYR A 84 3.58 11.37 -4.65
CA TYR A 84 4.64 10.60 -4.06
C TYR A 84 4.63 9.11 -4.49
N PRO A 85 5.76 8.39 -4.37
CA PRO A 85 5.86 6.97 -4.69
C PRO A 85 4.94 6.08 -3.85
N ILE A 86 4.40 5.03 -4.49
CA ILE A 86 3.52 4.04 -3.86
C ILE A 86 4.07 2.64 -4.09
N VAL A 87 4.13 1.84 -3.03
CA VAL A 87 4.45 0.42 -3.12
C VAL A 87 3.32 -0.40 -2.52
N VAL A 88 2.76 -1.31 -3.33
CA VAL A 88 1.71 -2.25 -2.89
C VAL A 88 2.26 -3.66 -2.92
N ARG A 89 2.15 -4.37 -1.79
CA ARG A 89 2.46 -5.80 -1.69
C ARG A 89 1.30 -6.53 -1.03
N ARG A 90 0.53 -7.27 -1.82
CA ARG A 90 -0.65 -8.02 -1.34
C ARG A 90 -0.89 -9.31 -2.09
N ASP A 91 -1.42 -10.30 -1.37
CA ASP A 91 -1.88 -11.56 -1.95
C ASP A 91 -3.06 -12.18 -1.18
N GLY A 92 -3.74 -13.16 -1.79
CA GLY A 92 -4.92 -13.82 -1.26
C GLY A 92 -6.07 -13.97 -2.29
N PRO A 93 -7.30 -14.23 -1.83
CA PRO A 93 -8.48 -14.38 -2.69
C PRO A 93 -8.68 -13.20 -3.66
N ASN A 94 -9.00 -13.51 -4.91
CA ASN A 94 -9.29 -12.55 -5.99
C ASN A 94 -8.14 -11.57 -6.31
N ALA A 95 -6.91 -11.88 -5.92
CA ALA A 95 -5.84 -10.92 -6.02
C ALA A 95 -5.36 -10.68 -7.47
N ASP A 96 -5.51 -11.63 -8.39
CA ASP A 96 -5.21 -11.38 -9.81
C ASP A 96 -6.08 -10.26 -10.39
N LYS A 97 -7.39 -10.31 -10.14
CA LYS A 97 -8.34 -9.25 -10.50
C LYS A 97 -8.01 -7.92 -9.81
N ALA A 98 -7.54 -7.98 -8.57
CA ALA A 98 -7.14 -6.78 -7.83
C ALA A 98 -5.92 -6.12 -8.45
N PHE A 99 -4.95 -6.91 -8.90
CA PHE A 99 -3.72 -6.41 -9.51
C PHE A 99 -3.94 -5.92 -10.94
N GLU A 100 -4.89 -6.49 -11.67
CA GLU A 100 -5.38 -5.90 -12.92
C GLU A 100 -5.94 -4.49 -12.67
N LEU A 101 -6.86 -4.33 -11.72
CA LEU A 101 -7.42 -3.03 -11.34
C LEU A 101 -6.34 -2.03 -10.89
N LEU A 102 -5.35 -2.47 -10.10
CA LEU A 102 -4.25 -1.62 -9.64
C LEU A 102 -3.38 -1.13 -10.81
N ARG A 103 -3.07 -2.00 -11.79
CA ARG A 103 -2.31 -1.62 -12.99
C ARG A 103 -3.06 -0.61 -13.84
N GLU A 104 -4.34 -0.85 -14.10
CA GLU A 104 -5.22 0.08 -14.82
C GLU A 104 -5.30 1.44 -14.12
N THR A 105 -5.44 1.43 -12.78
CA THR A 105 -5.49 2.66 -11.97
C THR A 105 -4.17 3.41 -12.05
N ARG A 106 -3.03 2.72 -11.91
CA ARG A 106 -1.69 3.31 -12.04
C ARG A 106 -1.50 3.98 -13.40
N GLU A 107 -1.83 3.29 -14.49
CA GLU A 107 -1.66 3.80 -15.85
C GLU A 107 -2.58 4.98 -16.14
N ARG A 108 -3.85 4.89 -15.72
CA ARG A 108 -4.83 5.96 -15.94
C ARG A 108 -4.53 7.24 -15.17
N LEU A 109 -3.93 7.11 -13.99
CA LEU A 109 -3.62 8.25 -13.11
C LEU A 109 -2.14 8.68 -13.19
N ASP A 110 -1.32 8.01 -14.00
CA ASP A 110 0.12 8.23 -14.12
C ASP A 110 0.87 8.20 -12.76
N LEU A 111 0.57 7.19 -11.94
CA LEU A 111 1.13 7.09 -10.59
C LEU A 111 2.51 6.40 -10.61
N ASN A 112 3.45 6.94 -9.82
CA ASN A 112 4.71 6.27 -9.50
C ASN A 112 4.47 5.09 -8.54
N MET A 113 3.99 3.97 -9.08
CA MET A 113 3.55 2.82 -8.29
C MET A 113 4.19 1.49 -8.71
N LYS A 114 4.74 0.76 -7.73
CA LYS A 114 5.20 -0.62 -7.89
C LYS A 114 4.28 -1.61 -7.17
N LEU A 115 4.05 -2.76 -7.81
CA LEU A 115 3.10 -3.78 -7.39
C LEU A 115 3.81 -5.13 -7.23
N TYR A 116 3.69 -5.74 -6.06
CA TYR A 116 4.36 -6.99 -5.68
C TYR A 116 3.37 -8.03 -5.14
N ARG A 117 3.59 -9.31 -5.45
CA ARG A 117 2.77 -10.44 -4.98
C ARG A 117 3.47 -11.10 -3.78
N ASN A 118 3.12 -12.36 -3.49
CA ASN A 118 3.75 -13.10 -2.40
C ASN A 118 5.17 -13.62 -2.70
N ASP A 119 5.63 -13.47 -3.94
CA ASP A 119 6.96 -13.81 -4.43
C ASP A 119 8.05 -12.83 -3.99
N THR A 120 7.67 -11.62 -3.55
CA THR A 120 8.56 -10.64 -2.93
C THR A 120 8.28 -10.55 -1.43
N SER A 121 9.35 -10.47 -0.63
CA SER A 121 9.22 -10.33 0.82
C SER A 121 8.66 -8.96 1.19
N MET A 122 7.96 -8.87 2.33
CA MET A 122 7.43 -7.57 2.77
C MET A 122 8.59 -6.59 3.04
N THR A 123 9.65 -7.05 3.70
CA THR A 123 10.87 -6.28 3.98
C THR A 123 11.49 -5.69 2.71
N GLU A 124 11.68 -6.47 1.64
CA GLU A 124 12.20 -5.96 0.35
C GLU A 124 11.31 -4.85 -0.25
N THR A 125 10.00 -4.93 -0.05
CA THR A 125 9.09 -3.87 -0.55
C THR A 125 9.14 -2.59 0.30
N ALA A 126 9.57 -2.66 1.56
CA ALA A 126 9.87 -1.47 2.36
C ALA A 126 11.12 -0.77 1.81
N GLU A 127 12.20 -1.52 1.59
CA GLU A 127 13.43 -1.02 0.97
C GLU A 127 13.15 -0.38 -0.40
N THR A 128 12.35 -1.06 -1.23
CA THR A 128 11.95 -0.55 -2.54
C THR A 128 11.28 0.82 -2.43
N LEU A 129 10.37 1.01 -1.47
CA LEU A 129 9.72 2.31 -1.29
C LEU A 129 10.76 3.36 -0.90
N MET A 130 11.65 3.06 0.03
CA MET A 130 12.68 4.00 0.48
C MET A 130 13.60 4.44 -0.67
N GLN A 131 14.05 3.52 -1.51
CA GLN A 131 14.81 3.83 -2.72
C GLN A 131 14.03 4.73 -3.69
N MET A 132 12.72 4.51 -3.83
CA MET A 132 11.87 5.36 -4.68
C MET A 132 11.69 6.76 -4.11
N VAL A 133 11.65 6.90 -2.78
CA VAL A 133 11.59 8.20 -2.09
C VAL A 133 12.89 8.96 -2.32
N GLU A 134 14.04 8.32 -2.08
CA GLU A 134 15.36 8.94 -2.26
C GLU A 134 15.59 9.43 -3.70
N GLN A 135 15.25 8.61 -4.70
CA GLN A 135 15.39 8.99 -6.13
C GLN A 135 14.49 10.16 -6.54
N GLY A 136 13.34 10.34 -5.86
CA GLY A 136 12.44 11.47 -6.10
C GLY A 136 12.93 12.79 -5.49
N GLU A 137 13.87 12.74 -4.54
CA GLU A 137 14.44 13.93 -3.90
C GLU A 137 15.68 14.48 -4.64
N GLU A 138 16.29 13.68 -5.52
CA GLU A 138 17.49 14.04 -6.29
C GLU A 138 17.20 14.78 -7.62
N GLY A 139 15.94 14.92 -8.02
CA GLY A 139 15.50 15.58 -9.27
C GLY A 139 14.83 16.93 -9.06
#